data_AF-A0A558H6I1-F1
#
_entry.id   AF-A0A558H6I1-F1
#
_cell.length_a   1.000
_cell.length_b   1.000
_cell.length_c   1.000
_cell.angle_alpha   90.00
_cell.angle_beta   90.00
_cell.angle_gamma   90.00
#
_symmetry.space_group_name_H-M   'P 1'
#
loop_
_entity.id
_entity.type
_entity.pdbx_description
1 polymer ?
#
loop_
_entity_poly.entity_id
_entity_poly.type
_entity_poly.pdbx_seq_one_letter_code
_entity_poly.pdbx_strand_id
1 'polypeptide(L)' 'MTFSDSSSARSRRTALWTSLEPGDNVLLRMHGFVHHRGTVDDRTQDGSTIWVIDRLGDRRLFHIEDDLELDLAPRT' A
#
# COMPACT_ATOMS: atom_id res chain seq x y z
N MET A 1 -1.60 24.22 -21.24
CA MET A 1 -1.09 23.65 -19.97
C MET A 1 -1.88 22.38 -19.69
N THR A 2 -1.25 21.23 -19.86
CA THR A 2 -1.91 19.91 -19.81
C THR A 2 -2.09 19.45 -18.36
N PHE A 3 -3.31 19.59 -17.83
CA PHE A 3 -3.73 18.90 -16.60
C PHE A 3 -4.23 17.51 -16.99
N SER A 4 -3.34 16.53 -17.14
CA SER A 4 -3.75 15.17 -17.55
C SER A 4 -2.97 14.01 -16.93
N ASP A 5 -2.12 14.25 -15.93
CA ASP A 5 -1.28 13.18 -15.36
C ASP A 5 -1.74 12.68 -13.98
N SER A 6 -2.54 13.47 -13.24
CA SER A 6 -2.93 13.16 -11.86
C SER A 6 -4.03 12.09 -11.74
N SER A 7 -4.96 12.01 -12.71
CA SER A 7 -6.04 11.01 -12.71
C SER A 7 -5.50 9.60 -12.95
N SER A 8 -4.59 9.46 -13.92
CA SER A 8 -3.91 8.19 -14.24
C SER A 8 -3.02 7.71 -13.10
N ALA A 9 -2.36 8.61 -12.37
CA ALA A 9 -1.59 8.27 -11.17
C ALA A 9 -2.48 7.76 -10.04
N ARG A 10 -3.62 8.43 -9.77
CA ARG A 10 -4.57 7.97 -8.75
C ARG A 10 -5.19 6.62 -9.11
N SER A 11 -5.64 6.44 -10.36
CA SER A 11 -6.18 5.15 -10.81
C SER A 11 -5.18 4.00 -10.70
N ARG A 12 -3.90 4.24 -11.03
CA ARG A 12 -2.83 3.24 -10.86
C ARG A 12 -2.59 2.89 -9.39
N ARG A 13 -2.56 3.89 -8.50
CA ARG A 13 -2.45 3.66 -7.05
C ARG A 13 -3.60 2.81 -6.55
N THR A 14 -4.84 3.14 -6.93
CA THR A 14 -6.02 2.36 -6.53
C THR A 14 -5.95 0.94 -7.05
N ALA A 15 -5.56 0.73 -8.31
CA ALA A 15 -5.42 -0.61 -8.87
C ALA A 15 -4.36 -1.43 -8.13
N LEU A 16 -3.19 -0.84 -7.85
CA LEU A 16 -2.12 -1.52 -7.11
C LEU A 16 -2.56 -1.89 -5.69
N TRP A 17 -3.16 -0.93 -4.98
CA TRP A 17 -3.61 -1.11 -3.61
C TRP A 17 -4.69 -2.20 -3.49
N THR A 18 -5.72 -2.12 -4.34
CA THR A 18 -6.82 -3.09 -4.35
C THR A 18 -6.42 -4.49 -4.85
N SER A 19 -5.22 -4.65 -5.41
CA SER A 19 -4.67 -5.95 -5.81
C SER A 19 -3.85 -6.65 -4.73
N LEU A 20 -3.58 -6.01 -3.58
CA LEU A 20 -2.78 -6.59 -2.51
C LEU A 20 -3.44 -7.81 -1.90
N GLU A 21 -2.71 -8.89 -1.72
CA GLU A 21 -3.21 -10.11 -1.07
C GLU A 21 -2.42 -10.42 0.21
N PRO A 22 -3.03 -11.13 1.19
CA PRO A 22 -2.28 -11.69 2.30
C PRO A 22 -1.03 -12.44 1.84
N GLY A 23 0.10 -12.14 2.49
CA GLY A 23 1.43 -12.63 2.12
C GLY A 23 2.23 -11.75 1.16
N ASP A 24 1.66 -10.66 0.62
CA ASP A 24 2.43 -9.69 -0.16
C ASP A 24 3.37 -8.88 0.71
N ASN A 25 4.60 -8.68 0.24
CA ASN A 25 5.56 -7.80 0.89
C ASN A 25 5.39 -6.37 0.38
N VAL A 26 5.18 -5.43 1.30
CA VAL A 26 4.93 -4.03 0.98
C VAL A 26 5.94 -3.11 1.66
N LEU A 27 6.26 -2.02 0.95
CA LEU A 27 6.98 -0.88 1.48
C LEU A 27 6.07 0.34 1.34
N LEU A 28 5.67 0.91 2.48
CA LEU A 28 4.82 2.08 2.57
C LEU A 28 5.70 3.30 2.88
N ARG A 29 5.62 4.33 2.05
CA ARG A 29 6.34 5.59 2.21
C ARG A 29 5.38 6.74 2.40
N MET A 30 5.75 7.71 3.22
CA MET A 30 5.01 8.96 3.38
C MET A 30 5.97 10.11 3.07
N HIS A 31 5.63 10.94 2.07
CA HIS A 31 6.48 12.04 1.62
C HIS A 31 7.94 11.58 1.30
N GLY A 32 8.09 10.44 0.63
CA GLY A 32 9.39 9.84 0.28
C GLY A 32 10.15 9.13 1.42
N PHE A 33 9.68 9.20 2.68
CA PHE A 33 10.29 8.50 3.80
C PHE A 33 9.65 7.14 4.03
N VAL A 34 10.45 6.11 4.36
CA VAL A 34 9.92 4.80 4.73
C VAL A 34 9.10 4.95 6.02
N HIS A 35 7.79 4.80 5.88
CA HIS A 35 6.85 4.88 6.99
C HIS A 35 6.67 3.51 7.64
N HIS A 36 6.48 2.47 6.82
CA HIS A 36 6.33 1.10 7.30
C HIS A 36 6.76 0.07 6.25
N ARG A 37 7.17 -1.12 6.70
CA ARG A 37 7.52 -2.23 5.82
C ARG A 37 7.14 -3.54 6.50
N GLY A 38 6.47 -4.41 5.76
CA GLY A 38 6.06 -5.70 6.28
C GLY A 38 5.36 -6.55 5.24
N THR A 39 4.63 -7.53 5.73
CA THR A 39 3.81 -8.44 4.93
C THR A 39 2.34 -8.12 5.18
N VAL A 40 1.52 -8.10 4.13
CA VAL A 40 0.07 -7.97 4.26
C VAL A 40 -0.43 -9.20 5.02
N ASP A 41 -1.05 -8.94 6.17
CA ASP A 41 -1.65 -9.95 7.03
C ASP A 41 -3.11 -10.22 6.64
N ASP A 42 -3.86 -9.15 6.37
CA ASP A 42 -5.28 -9.22 5.99
C ASP A 42 -5.71 -7.98 5.20
N ARG A 43 -6.91 -8.01 4.62
CA ARG A 43 -7.52 -6.87 3.90
C ARG A 43 -9.04 -6.88 4.01
N THR A 44 -9.64 -5.70 3.85
CA THR A 44 -11.08 -5.62 3.61
C THR A 44 -11.45 -6.19 2.24
N GLN A 45 -12.68 -6.67 2.11
CA GLN A 45 -13.19 -7.28 0.87
C GLN A 45 -13.13 -6.31 -0.32
N ASP A 46 -13.38 -5.02 -0.09
CA ASP A 46 -13.28 -3.96 -1.09
C ASP A 46 -11.83 -3.54 -1.39
N GLY A 47 -10.85 -4.01 -0.60
CA GLY A 47 -9.45 -3.65 -0.71
C GLY A 47 -9.10 -2.25 -0.26
N SER A 48 -10.00 -1.49 0.35
CA SER A 48 -9.71 -0.12 0.80
C SER A 48 -8.75 -0.09 1.98
N THR A 49 -8.77 -1.13 2.82
CA THR A 49 -7.94 -1.25 4.03
C THR A 49 -7.09 -2.50 3.98
N ILE A 50 -5.85 -2.39 4.44
CA ILE A 50 -4.93 -3.51 4.64
C ILE A 50 -4.40 -3.51 6.07
N TRP A 51 -4.09 -4.69 6.58
CA TRP A 51 -3.26 -4.87 7.78
C TRP A 51 -1.89 -5.37 7.35
N VAL A 52 -0.83 -4.76 7.87
CA VAL A 52 0.55 -5.14 7.59
C VAL A 52 1.21 -5.52 8.91
N ILE A 53 1.87 -6.68 8.92
CA ILE A 53 2.70 -7.14 10.03
C ILE A 53 4.17 -7.00 9.68
N ASP A 54 4.93 -6.33 10.55
CA ASP A 54 6.37 -6.20 10.35
C ASP A 54 7.16 -7.41 10.91
N ARG A 55 8.49 -7.36 10.77
CA ARG A 55 9.36 -8.46 11.22
C ARG A 55 9.45 -8.62 12.73
N LEU A 56 9.02 -7.61 13.50
CA LEU A 56 8.95 -7.64 14.96
C LEU A 56 7.58 -8.11 15.44
N GLY A 57 6.63 -8.32 14.51
CA GLY A 57 5.26 -8.71 14.81
C GLY A 57 4.33 -7.53 15.10
N ASP A 58 4.77 -6.28 14.87
CA ASP A 58 3.89 -5.11 15.00
C ASP A 58 2.90 -5.10 13.84
N ARG A 59 1.61 -5.10 14.15
CA ARG A 59 0.51 -5.15 13.18
C ARG A 59 -0.16 -3.79 13.09
N ARG A 60 -0.13 -3.17 11.90
CA ARG A 60 -0.71 -1.85 11.66
C ARG A 60 -1.75 -1.88 10.54
N LEU A 61 -2.75 -1.01 10.68
CA LEU A 61 -3.79 -0.79 9.69
C LEU A 61 -3.40 0.39 8.80
N PHE A 62 -3.65 0.26 7.50
CA PHE A 62 -3.49 1.33 6.51
C PHE A 62 -4.70 1.39 5.58
N HIS A 63 -5.07 2.59 5.17
CA HIS A 63 -6.19 2.86 4.28
C HIS A 63 -5.69 3.47 2.96
N ILE A 64 -6.39 3.20 1.85
CA ILE A 64 -6.02 3.67 0.50
C ILE A 64 -5.97 5.21 0.35
N GLU A 65 -6.71 5.91 1.19
CA GLU A 65 -6.73 7.38 1.25
C GLU A 65 -5.70 7.94 2.25
N ASP A 66 -4.92 7.09 2.92
CA ASP A 66 -3.72 7.56 3.58
C ASP A 66 -2.77 8.07 2.49
N ASP A 67 -2.10 9.21 2.71
CA ASP A 67 -1.16 9.82 1.76
C ASP A 67 0.16 9.02 1.67
N LEU A 68 0.03 7.71 1.45
CA LEU A 68 1.09 6.73 1.34
C LEU A 68 1.38 6.40 -0.12
N GLU A 69 2.67 6.28 -0.40
CA GLU A 69 3.22 5.70 -1.60
C GLU A 69 3.46 4.20 -1.33
N LEU A 70 2.94 3.34 -2.21
CA LEU A 70 3.02 1.88 -2.10
C LEU A 70 4.00 1.32 -3.12
N ASP A 71 5.00 0.59 -2.64
CA ASP A 71 5.90 -0.22 -3.46
C ASP A 71 5.78 -1.70 -3.09
N LEU A 72 5.65 -2.57 -4.10
CA LEU A 72 5.69 -4.02 -3.91
C LEU A 72 7.14 -4.51 -3.86
N ALA A 73 7.44 -5.35 -2.86
CA ALA A 73 8.69 -6.06 -2.78
C ALA A 73 8.50 -7.52 -3.21
N PRO A 74 9.56 -8.19 -3.74
CA PRO A 74 9.50 -9.62 -4.01
C PRO A 74 9.12 -10.41 -2.75
N ARG A 75 8.28 -11.43 -2.90
CA ARG A 75 8.06 -12.45 -1.86
C ARG A 75 9.41 -13.16 -1.65
N THR A 76 9.95 -13.10 -0.43
CA THR A 76 11.26 -13.65 -0.06
C THR A 76 11.10 -15.06 0.48
#